data_AF-X8IBA1-F1
#
_entry.id   AF-X8IBA1-F1
#
_cell.length_a   1.000
_cell.length_b   1.000
_cell.length_c   1.000
_cell.angle_alpha   90.00
_cell.angle_beta   90.00
_cell.angle_gamma   90.00
#
_symmetry.space_group_name_H-M   'P 1'
#
loop_
_entity.id
_entity.type
_entity.pdbx_description
1 polymer ?
#
loop_
_entity_poly.entity_id
_entity_poly.type
_entity_poly.pdbx_seq_one_letter_code
_entity_poly.pdbx_strand_id
1 'polypeptide(L)'
;MNNIDDIDVEKIIKDYKEQKEKIKKKLISTTQLRLLLSNAVVVKNKIQAKRFKEDDVNEEIKRDIKYLLVKHIYQCGRDKQVKEFDKIFSISNNLKEIGNSAKKFNRFYQYLEEIVAYMKYYGFDK
;
A
#
# COMPACT_ATOMS: atom_id res chain seq x y z
N MET A 1 15.67 7.44 1.44
CA MET A 1 14.49 6.55 1.42
C MET A 1 15.02 5.13 1.47
N ASN A 2 14.53 4.30 2.39
CA ASN A 2 14.88 2.87 2.39
C ASN A 2 14.20 2.20 1.20
N ASN A 3 14.90 1.31 0.49
CA ASN A 3 14.29 0.50 -0.56
C ASN A 3 13.19 -0.36 0.06
N ILE A 4 12.03 -0.47 -0.59
CA ILE A 4 10.93 -1.33 -0.11
C ILE A 4 11.42 -2.76 0.08
N ASP A 5 12.37 -3.20 -0.75
CA ASP A 5 12.95 -4.55 -0.73
C ASP A 5 13.75 -4.83 0.57
N ASP A 6 14.13 -3.81 1.35
CA ASP A 6 14.86 -3.95 2.62
C ASP A 6 13.96 -3.77 3.86
N ILE A 7 12.64 -3.60 3.66
CA ILE A 7 11.68 -3.38 4.75
C ILE A 7 11.23 -4.72 5.33
N ASP A 8 11.52 -4.94 6.61
CA ASP A 8 10.94 -6.04 7.38
C ASP A 8 9.50 -5.69 7.80
N VAL A 9 8.54 -6.02 6.93
CA VAL A 9 7.11 -5.74 7.13
C VAL A 9 6.58 -6.42 8.39
N GLU A 10 7.01 -7.67 8.65
CA GLU A 10 6.59 -8.44 9.82
C GLU A 10 6.96 -7.72 11.11
N LYS A 11 8.22 -7.30 11.23
CA LYS A 11 8.73 -6.57 12.39
C LYS A 11 7.97 -5.26 12.60
N ILE A 12 7.76 -4.47 11.54
CA ILE A 12 7.02 -3.21 11.65
C ILE A 12 5.58 -3.44 12.11
N ILE A 13 4.91 -4.49 11.64
CA ILE A 13 3.54 -4.82 12.06
C ILE A 13 3.49 -5.25 13.53
N LYS A 14 4.43 -6.07 13.99
CA LYS A 14 4.56 -6.45 15.41
C LYS A 14 4.77 -5.22 16.28
N ASP A 15 5.76 -4.39 15.93
CA ASP A 15 6.10 -3.17 16.67
C ASP A 15 4.91 -2.21 16.73
N TYR A 16 4.20 -2.02 15.61
CA TYR A 16 2.99 -1.21 15.55
C TYR A 16 1.89 -1.73 16.46
N LYS A 17 1.64 -3.05 16.42
CA LYS A 17 0.61 -3.69 17.25
C LYS A 17 0.93 -3.52 18.73
N GLU A 18 2.14 -3.86 19.15
CA GLU A 18 2.57 -3.73 20.55
C GLU A 18 2.47 -2.29 21.06
N GLN A 19 2.92 -1.31 20.25
CA GLN A 19 2.83 0.10 20.62
C GLN A 19 1.38 0.53 20.82
N LYS A 20 0.47 0.12 19.94
CA LYS A 20 -0.96 0.45 20.02
C LYS A 20 -1.64 -0.19 21.22
N GLU A 21 -1.31 -1.45 21.53
CA GLU A 21 -1.80 -2.15 22.72
C GLU A 21 -1.31 -1.48 24.01
N LYS A 22 -0.02 -1.12 24.09
CA LYS A 22 0.57 -0.40 25.24
C LYS A 22 -0.14 0.92 25.54
N ILE A 23 -0.48 1.70 24.51
CA ILE A 23 -1.16 2.99 24.66
C ILE A 23 -2.70 2.89 24.61
N LYS A 24 -3.25 1.66 24.58
CA LYS A 24 -4.70 1.38 24.49
C LYS A 24 -5.40 2.14 23.36
N LYS A 25 -4.73 2.31 22.21
CA LYS A 25 -5.31 2.94 21.02
C LYS A 25 -5.80 1.88 20.05
N LYS A 26 -6.91 2.19 19.38
CA LYS A 26 -7.50 1.35 18.35
C LYS A 26 -6.53 1.12 17.18
N LEU A 27 -6.42 -0.14 16.76
CA LEU A 27 -5.70 -0.56 15.55
C LEU A 27 -6.46 -0.12 14.30
N ILE A 28 -5.73 0.12 13.21
CA ILE A 28 -6.34 0.26 11.89
C ILE A 28 -7.04 -1.05 11.49
N SER A 29 -8.25 -0.95 10.95
CA SER A 29 -8.97 -2.12 10.46
C SER A 29 -8.35 -2.63 9.17
N THR A 30 -8.30 -3.94 8.95
CA THR A 30 -7.79 -4.45 7.66
C THR A 30 -8.71 -4.08 6.49
N THR A 31 -10.00 -3.80 6.73
CA THR A 31 -10.96 -3.41 5.68
C THR A 31 -10.51 -2.17 4.90
N GLN A 32 -9.91 -1.18 5.57
CA GLN A 32 -9.40 0.03 4.92
C GLN A 32 -8.22 -0.28 3.99
N LEU A 33 -7.35 -1.21 4.38
CA LEU A 33 -6.20 -1.61 3.56
C LEU A 33 -6.56 -2.61 2.47
N ARG A 34 -7.53 -3.51 2.73
CA ARG A 34 -8.14 -4.35 1.69
C ARG A 34 -8.75 -3.48 0.60
N LEU A 35 -9.39 -2.36 0.95
CA LEU A 35 -9.91 -1.43 -0.05
C LEU A 35 -8.78 -0.83 -0.92
N LEU A 36 -7.64 -0.44 -0.32
CA LEU A 36 -6.49 0.01 -1.09
C LEU A 36 -5.95 -1.10 -2.01
N LEU A 37 -5.76 -2.31 -1.47
CA LEU A 37 -5.27 -3.47 -2.22
C LEU A 37 -6.21 -3.83 -3.38
N SER A 38 -7.53 -3.83 -3.16
CA SER A 38 -8.53 -4.07 -4.21
C SER A 38 -8.46 -3.03 -5.32
N ASN A 39 -8.27 -1.74 -4.99
CA ASN A 39 -8.08 -0.71 -6.01
C ASN A 39 -6.76 -0.92 -6.78
N ALA A 40 -5.69 -1.36 -6.10
CA ALA A 40 -4.40 -1.64 -6.72
C ALA A 40 -4.43 -2.88 -7.64
N VAL A 41 -5.20 -3.92 -7.29
CA VAL A 41 -5.44 -5.11 -8.13
C VAL A 41 -5.96 -4.72 -9.52
N VAL A 42 -6.89 -3.76 -9.59
CA VAL A 42 -7.45 -3.31 -10.87
C VAL A 42 -6.35 -2.78 -11.80
N VAL A 43 -5.43 -1.98 -11.25
CA VAL A 43 -4.29 -1.43 -12.00
C VAL A 43 -3.30 -2.54 -12.38
N LYS A 44 -3.00 -3.47 -11.45
CA LYS A 44 -2.14 -4.64 -11.73
C LYS A 44 -2.66 -5.46 -12.91
N ASN A 45 -3.96 -5.76 -12.92
CA ASN A 45 -4.58 -6.55 -13.98
C ASN A 45 -4.49 -5.85 -15.34
N LYS A 46 -4.68 -4.52 -15.38
CA LYS A 46 -4.49 -3.72 -16.60
C LYS A 46 -3.03 -3.76 -17.09
N ILE A 47 -2.06 -3.68 -16.18
CA ILE A 47 -0.64 -3.78 -16.52
C ILE A 47 -0.34 -5.16 -17.13
N GLN A 48 -0.83 -6.23 -16.52
CA GLN A 48 -0.63 -7.60 -17.00
C GLN A 48 -1.27 -7.85 -18.36
N ALA A 49 -2.47 -7.30 -18.60
CA ALA A 49 -3.19 -7.49 -19.87
C ALA A 49 -2.48 -6.84 -21.07
N LYS A 50 -1.80 -5.69 -20.88
CA LYS A 50 -1.22 -4.91 -21.97
C LYS A 50 0.14 -5.41 -22.48
N ARG A 51 0.80 -6.34 -21.76
CA ARG A 51 2.11 -6.93 -22.13
C ARG A 51 3.10 -5.89 -22.70
N PHE A 52 3.40 -4.86 -21.90
CA PHE A 52 4.31 -3.80 -22.31
C PHE A 52 5.67 -4.37 -22.75
N LYS A 53 6.18 -3.89 -23.90
CA LYS A 53 7.50 -4.29 -24.43
C LYS A 53 8.65 -3.72 -23.61
N GLU A 54 8.43 -2.57 -22.99
CA GLU A 54 9.38 -1.82 -22.17
C GLU A 54 8.77 -1.56 -20.79
N ASP A 55 9.59 -1.16 -19.82
CA ASP A 55 9.14 -0.81 -18.46
C ASP A 55 8.53 0.60 -18.39
N ASP A 56 7.62 0.90 -19.31
CA ASP A 56 6.88 2.16 -19.38
C ASP A 56 5.40 1.87 -19.63
N VAL A 57 4.55 2.27 -18.70
CA VAL A 57 3.09 2.11 -18.81
C VAL A 57 2.47 3.25 -19.60
N ASN A 58 1.43 2.95 -20.37
CA ASN A 58 0.75 3.98 -21.16
C ASN A 58 0.01 5.02 -20.28
N GLU A 59 -0.41 6.13 -20.90
CA GLU A 59 -1.09 7.25 -20.21
C GLU A 59 -2.35 6.86 -19.43
N GLU A 60 -3.07 5.82 -19.86
CA GLU A 60 -4.23 5.31 -19.12
C GLU A 60 -3.81 4.76 -17.75
N ILE A 61 -2.76 3.93 -17.70
CA ILE A 61 -2.28 3.35 -16.45
C ILE A 61 -1.64 4.41 -15.56
N LYS A 62 -0.93 5.39 -16.13
CA LYS A 62 -0.41 6.54 -15.35
C LYS A 62 -1.53 7.29 -14.63
N ARG A 63 -2.67 7.50 -15.31
CA ARG A 63 -3.86 8.12 -14.69
C ARG A 63 -4.44 7.24 -13.59
N ASP A 64 -4.51 5.94 -13.80
CA ASP A 64 -5.01 5.01 -12.78
C ASP A 64 -4.11 5.00 -11.52
N ILE A 65 -2.79 4.98 -11.68
CA ILE A 65 -1.83 5.08 -10.56
C ILE A 65 -1.99 6.41 -9.84
N LYS A 66 -2.09 7.52 -10.57
CA LYS A 66 -2.34 8.85 -9.98
C LYS A 66 -3.66 8.88 -9.22
N TYR A 67 -4.71 8.25 -9.75
CA TYR A 67 -6.01 8.18 -9.11
C TYR A 67 -6.00 7.30 -7.85
N LEU A 68 -5.23 6.21 -7.85
CA LEU A 68 -4.97 5.40 -6.66
C LEU A 68 -4.32 6.24 -5.55
N LEU A 69 -3.32 7.05 -5.88
CA LEU A 69 -2.70 8.00 -4.94
C LEU A 69 -3.72 9.01 -4.40
N VAL A 70 -4.52 9.64 -5.26
CA VAL A 70 -5.54 10.62 -4.83
C VAL A 70 -6.55 9.99 -3.87
N LYS A 71 -7.04 8.78 -4.18
CA LYS A 71 -7.94 8.03 -3.29
C LYS A 71 -7.31 7.76 -1.93
N HIS A 72 -6.04 7.31 -1.91
CA HIS A 72 -5.32 7.03 -0.67
C HIS A 72 -5.07 8.29 0.16
N ILE A 73 -4.67 9.40 -0.47
CA ILE A 73 -4.50 10.71 0.20
C ILE A 73 -5.82 11.19 0.80
N TYR A 74 -6.93 11.05 0.08
CA TYR A 74 -8.25 11.40 0.61
C TYR A 74 -8.62 10.55 1.84
N GLN A 75 -8.37 9.24 1.80
CA GLN A 75 -8.58 8.36 2.95
C GLN A 75 -7.72 8.77 4.16
N CYS A 76 -6.45 9.12 3.93
CA CYS A 76 -5.57 9.68 4.97
C CYS A 76 -6.11 11.01 5.54
N GLY A 77 -6.77 11.83 4.72
CA GLY A 77 -7.42 13.07 5.17
C GLY A 77 -8.66 12.82 6.03
N ARG A 78 -9.43 11.78 5.70
CA ARG A 78 -10.68 11.43 6.39
C ARG A 78 -10.46 10.61 7.66
N ASP A 79 -9.42 9.78 7.71
CA ASP A 79 -9.15 8.89 8.83
C ASP A 79 -7.70 9.02 9.34
N LYS A 80 -7.56 9.43 10.60
CA LYS A 80 -6.26 9.60 11.27
C LYS A 80 -5.48 8.28 11.39
N GLN A 81 -6.15 7.15 11.52
CA GLN A 81 -5.51 5.83 11.61
C GLN A 81 -4.87 5.45 10.28
N VAL A 82 -5.58 5.70 9.16
CA VAL A 82 -5.04 5.50 7.80
C VAL A 82 -3.83 6.40 7.56
N LYS A 83 -3.89 7.66 8.01
CA LYS A 83 -2.75 8.59 7.91
C LYS A 83 -1.53 8.16 8.72
N GLU A 84 -1.75 7.63 9.92
CA GLU A 84 -0.65 7.11 10.76
C GLU A 84 -0.03 5.88 10.12
N PHE A 85 -0.86 4.98 9.59
CA PHE A 85 -0.40 3.80 8.88
C PHE A 85 0.38 4.14 7.60
N ASP A 86 -0.08 5.14 6.84
CA ASP A 86 0.65 5.69 5.68
C ASP A 86 2.05 6.17 6.05
N LYS A 87 2.22 6.81 7.20
CA LYS A 87 3.53 7.26 7.67
C LYS A 87 4.46 6.10 8.03
N ILE A 88 3.92 5.03 8.62
CA ILE A 88 4.69 3.85 9.02
C ILE A 88 5.20 3.10 7.79
N PHE A 89 4.31 2.86 6.81
CA PHE A 89 4.63 2.05 5.62
C PHE A 89 5.02 2.87 4.38
N SER A 90 5.02 4.20 4.49
CA SER A 90 5.33 5.14 3.40
C SER A 90 4.52 4.89 2.11
N ILE A 91 3.26 4.46 2.22
CA ILE A 91 2.42 4.02 1.09
C ILE A 91 2.28 5.13 0.03
N SER A 92 1.94 6.34 0.45
CA SER A 92 1.75 7.49 -0.44
C SER A 92 3.05 7.94 -1.11
N ASN A 93 4.19 7.78 -0.44
CA ASN A 93 5.50 8.07 -1.03
C ASN A 93 5.86 7.02 -2.08
N ASN A 94 5.68 5.74 -1.78
CA ASN A 94 5.90 4.65 -2.74
C ASN A 94 5.03 4.82 -3.99
N LEU A 95 3.74 5.19 -3.83
CA LEU A 95 2.86 5.49 -4.96
C LEU A 95 3.35 6.64 -5.85
N LYS A 96 3.97 7.69 -5.26
CA LYS A 96 4.56 8.80 -6.03
C LYS A 96 5.80 8.37 -6.81
N GLU A 97 6.61 7.46 -6.24
CA GLU A 97 7.87 7.01 -6.83
C GLU A 97 7.71 6.02 -8.00
N ILE A 98 6.54 5.40 -8.14
CA ILE A 98 6.22 4.47 -9.24
C ILE A 98 6.42 5.16 -10.59
N GLY A 99 5.96 6.40 -10.73
CA GLY A 99 6.00 7.14 -11.99
C GLY A 99 5.31 6.37 -13.12
N ASN A 100 6.08 5.98 -14.12
CA ASN A 100 5.64 5.22 -15.29
C ASN A 100 6.12 3.76 -15.33
N SER A 101 6.82 3.27 -14.29
CA SER A 101 7.40 1.93 -14.31
C SER A 101 6.39 0.85 -13.88
N ALA A 102 6.15 -0.11 -14.77
CA ALA A 102 5.35 -1.29 -14.47
C ALA A 102 6.01 -2.15 -13.39
N LYS A 103 7.34 -2.27 -13.42
CA LYS A 103 8.13 -2.99 -12.41
C LYS A 103 7.98 -2.35 -11.03
N LYS A 104 8.11 -1.02 -10.92
CA LYS A 104 7.89 -0.32 -9.65
C LYS A 104 6.48 -0.49 -9.12
N PHE A 105 5.47 -0.44 -10.00
CA PHE A 105 4.09 -0.71 -9.60
C PHE A 105 3.92 -2.14 -9.06
N ASN A 106 4.48 -3.13 -9.75
CA ASN A 106 4.40 -4.54 -9.32
C ASN A 106 5.08 -4.77 -7.96
N ARG A 107 6.24 -4.14 -7.71
CA ARG A 107 6.91 -4.19 -6.40
C ARG A 107 6.07 -3.54 -5.31
N PHE A 108 5.52 -2.35 -5.58
CA PHE A 108 4.59 -1.69 -4.66
C PHE A 108 3.37 -2.58 -4.35
N TYR A 109 2.82 -3.24 -5.36
CA TYR A 109 1.68 -4.13 -5.18
C TYR A 109 2.04 -5.35 -4.31
N GLN A 110 3.20 -5.99 -4.54
CA GLN A 110 3.67 -7.11 -3.70
C GLN A 110 3.88 -6.68 -2.24
N TYR A 111 4.44 -5.49 -2.04
CA TYR A 111 4.59 -4.90 -0.70
C TYR A 111 3.24 -4.68 -0.01
N LEU A 112 2.22 -4.20 -0.72
CA LEU A 112 0.86 -4.11 -0.16
C LEU A 112 0.28 -5.49 0.20
N GLU A 113 0.52 -6.52 -0.61
CA GLU A 113 0.09 -7.89 -0.30
C GLU A 113 0.74 -8.41 0.98
N GLU A 114 2.05 -8.19 1.12
CA GLU A 114 2.81 -8.59 2.30
C GLU A 114 2.27 -7.92 3.58
N ILE A 115 2.03 -6.60 3.54
CA ILE A 115 1.42 -5.86 4.64
C ILE A 115 0.07 -6.46 5.04
N VAL A 116 -0.82 -6.67 4.06
CA VAL A 116 -2.17 -7.20 4.33
C VAL A 116 -2.11 -8.62 4.87
N ALA A 117 -1.19 -9.45 4.36
CA ALA A 117 -0.99 -10.83 4.84
C ALA A 117 -0.59 -10.86 6.32
N TYR A 118 0.42 -10.08 6.71
CA TYR A 118 0.89 -10.03 8.10
C TYR A 118 -0.13 -9.37 9.04
N MET A 119 -0.85 -8.34 8.59
CA MET A 119 -1.95 -7.79 9.39
C MET A 119 -3.05 -8.81 9.66
N LYS A 120 -3.38 -9.64 8.65
CA LYS A 120 -4.34 -10.73 8.84
C LYS A 120 -3.80 -11.78 9.81
N TYR A 121 -2.54 -12.17 9.64
CA TYR A 121 -1.85 -13.16 10.47
C TYR A 121 -1.82 -12.73 11.96
N TYR A 122 -1.48 -11.47 12.25
CA TYR A 122 -1.45 -10.95 13.63
C TYR A 122 -2.80 -10.49 14.16
N GLY A 123 -3.90 -10.70 13.43
CA GLY A 123 -5.25 -10.56 13.97
C GLY A 123 -5.74 -9.12 14.12
N PHE A 124 -5.38 -8.21 13.21
CA PHE A 124 -5.92 -6.83 13.15
C PHE A 124 -7.43 -6.73 12.83
N ASP A 125 -8.07 -7.89 12.64
CA ASP A 125 -9.50 -8.06 12.33
C ASP A 125 -10.33 -8.57 13.51
N LYS A 126 -9.71 -8.81 14.69
CA LYS A 126 -10.38 -9.38 15.86
C LYS A 126 -10.97 -8.32 16.77
#